data_AF-A0A5N7W6R7-F1
#
_entry.id   AF-A0A5N7W6R7-F1
#
_cell.length_a   1.000
_cell.length_b   1.000
_cell.length_c   1.000
_cell.angle_alpha   90.00
_cell.angle_beta   90.00
_cell.angle_gamma   90.00
#
_symmetry.space_group_name_H-M   'P 1'
#
loop_
_entity.id
_entity.type
_entity.pdbx_description
1 polymer ?
#
loop_
_entity_poly.entity_id
_entity_poly.type
_entity_poly.pdbx_seq_one_letter_code
_entity_poly.pdbx_strand_id
1 'polypeptide(L)'
;MSISERKEAILNAVKAAPSPVRPSTLMDSIASSRASLNRDLKSLADAGLLQIQGKGRSTRYVEGVDPNEPPKARRRWSTAATALLQSLSTPPATRPQVQYDLSFLTAYTPNLCSLLPPQLALHLFHAGYCGQASSVHAEPAEQPLKELAWSSACLDGISMRLDDAKLLLNGQPHADGLSRDALVLLNHQDALDYVRAIAAEQDLSAATIIDVQALLMRDLVDAKLIGSIRARPIYGCDYAPSHDPAILQSLLESIGRKAQQIHNPIEAAFFTWVNLSYLQPFNFGNGATARLAANVPLLHKNCAPLSFQGVGRADYELALSGIYQKRDVRAAVELFEFVYRKSAQSFQQ
;
A
#
# COMPACT_ATOMS: atom_id res chain seq x y z
N MET A 1 -19.68 -2.92 -6.37
CA MET A 1 -20.69 -3.74 -7.07
C MET A 1 -20.18 -5.17 -7.20
N SER A 2 -20.94 -6.17 -6.75
CA SER A 2 -20.63 -7.57 -7.08
C SER A 2 -20.75 -7.75 -8.60
N ILE A 3 -19.64 -8.09 -9.25
CA ILE A 3 -19.65 -8.47 -10.67
C ILE A 3 -20.47 -9.77 -10.77
N SER A 4 -21.46 -9.82 -11.66
CA SER A 4 -22.21 -11.07 -11.87
C SER A 4 -21.33 -12.12 -12.54
N GLU A 5 -21.55 -13.41 -12.26
CA GLU A 5 -20.77 -14.51 -12.86
C GLU A 5 -20.68 -14.41 -14.40
N ARG A 6 -21.74 -13.90 -15.04
CA ARG A 6 -21.76 -13.66 -16.49
C ARG A 6 -20.82 -12.53 -16.93
N LYS A 7 -20.75 -11.43 -16.17
CA LYS A 7 -19.82 -10.32 -16.44
C LYS A 7 -18.37 -10.76 -16.23
N GLU A 8 -18.12 -11.61 -15.23
CA GLU A 8 -16.80 -12.18 -14.98
C GLU A 8 -16.39 -13.16 -16.11
N ALA A 9 -17.31 -14.00 -16.59
CA ALA A 9 -17.08 -14.86 -17.74
C ALA A 9 -16.76 -14.06 -19.02
N ILE A 10 -17.45 -12.93 -19.25
CA ILE A 10 -17.16 -12.03 -20.38
C ILE A 10 -15.75 -11.44 -20.26
N LEU A 11 -15.36 -10.96 -19.07
CA LEU A 11 -14.02 -10.40 -18.85
C LEU A 11 -12.93 -11.46 -19.06
N ASN A 12 -13.11 -12.67 -18.54
CA ASN A 12 -12.14 -13.77 -18.72
C ASN A 12 -12.01 -14.18 -20.19
N ALA A 13 -13.13 -14.24 -20.93
CA ALA A 13 -13.13 -14.56 -22.35
C ALA A 13 -12.42 -13.48 -23.20
N VAL A 14 -12.59 -12.20 -22.86
CA VAL A 14 -11.89 -11.10 -23.54
C VAL A 14 -10.39 -11.08 -23.18
N LYS A 15 -10.03 -11.38 -21.92
CA LYS A 15 -8.63 -11.47 -21.46
C LYS A 15 -7.86 -12.63 -22.10
N ALA A 16 -8.50 -13.77 -22.30
CA ALA A 16 -7.88 -14.95 -22.91
C ALA A 16 -7.69 -14.83 -24.43
N ALA A 17 -8.31 -13.84 -25.07
CA ALA A 17 -8.29 -13.70 -26.52
C ALA A 17 -7.04 -12.95 -27.01
N PRO A 18 -6.29 -13.49 -27.99
CA PRO A 18 -5.09 -12.84 -28.54
C PRO A 18 -5.40 -11.65 -29.47
N SER A 19 -6.68 -11.35 -29.71
CA SER A 19 -7.11 -10.28 -30.62
C SER A 19 -8.46 -9.68 -30.19
N PRO A 20 -8.80 -8.45 -30.65
CA PRO A 20 -10.06 -7.78 -30.29
C PRO A 20 -11.30 -8.63 -30.59
N VAL A 21 -12.11 -8.88 -29.57
CA VAL A 21 -13.19 -9.88 -29.62
C VAL A 21 -14.49 -9.25 -30.14
N ARG A 22 -15.20 -9.99 -31.01
CA ARG A 22 -16.53 -9.60 -31.49
C ARG A 22 -17.60 -10.07 -30.50
N PRO A 23 -18.71 -9.33 -30.35
CA PRO A 23 -19.88 -9.81 -29.60
C PRO A 23 -20.38 -11.19 -30.07
N SER A 24 -20.32 -11.46 -31.37
CA SER A 24 -20.71 -12.76 -31.93
C SER A 24 -19.84 -13.91 -31.42
N THR A 25 -18.54 -13.69 -31.25
CA THR A 25 -17.60 -14.71 -30.76
C THR A 25 -17.80 -14.99 -29.27
N LEU A 26 -18.24 -13.99 -28.49
CA LEU A 26 -18.60 -14.15 -27.08
C LEU A 26 -19.95 -14.82 -26.88
N MET A 27 -20.86 -14.75 -27.87
CA MET A 27 -22.12 -15.49 -27.83
C MET A 27 -21.91 -17.00 -27.94
N ASP A 28 -20.90 -17.43 -28.71
CA ASP A 28 -20.60 -18.85 -28.92
C ASP A 28 -19.98 -19.49 -27.67
N SER A 29 -19.28 -18.71 -26.84
CA SER A 29 -18.62 -19.17 -25.62
C SER A 29 -19.42 -18.95 -24.34
N ILE A 30 -20.40 -18.05 -24.34
CA ILE A 30 -21.18 -17.69 -23.14
C ILE A 30 -22.67 -17.86 -23.44
N ALA A 31 -23.29 -18.86 -22.81
CA ALA A 31 -24.72 -19.16 -22.95
C ALA A 31 -25.60 -17.99 -22.46
N SER A 32 -25.91 -17.05 -23.35
CA SER A 32 -26.71 -15.87 -23.03
C SER A 32 -27.39 -15.27 -24.27
N SER A 33 -28.51 -14.57 -24.06
CA SER A 33 -29.19 -13.88 -25.16
C SER A 33 -28.41 -12.63 -25.60
N ARG A 34 -28.45 -12.32 -26.90
CA ARG A 34 -27.73 -11.19 -27.51
C ARG A 34 -28.02 -9.85 -26.84
N ALA A 35 -29.26 -9.64 -26.39
CA ALA A 35 -29.67 -8.41 -25.71
C ALA A 35 -29.06 -8.28 -24.30
N SER A 36 -28.87 -9.39 -23.58
CA SER A 36 -28.23 -9.39 -22.27
C SER A 36 -26.71 -9.23 -22.38
N LEU A 37 -26.09 -9.93 -23.34
CA LEU A 37 -24.65 -9.78 -23.61
C LEU A 37 -24.29 -8.34 -23.99
N ASN A 38 -25.08 -7.70 -24.86
CA ASN A 38 -24.83 -6.30 -25.24
C ASN A 38 -25.02 -5.31 -24.08
N ARG A 39 -25.96 -5.58 -23.16
CA ARG A 39 -26.13 -4.77 -21.94
C ARG A 39 -24.94 -4.92 -20.99
N ASP A 40 -24.45 -6.14 -20.81
CA ASP A 40 -23.30 -6.42 -19.96
C ASP A 40 -21.99 -5.86 -20.56
N LEU A 41 -21.78 -6.00 -21.87
CA LEU A 41 -20.64 -5.41 -22.58
C LEU A 41 -20.65 -3.88 -22.49
N LYS A 42 -21.83 -3.25 -22.63
CA LYS A 42 -21.97 -1.80 -22.44
C LYS A 42 -21.67 -1.40 -20.99
N SER A 43 -22.25 -2.10 -20.02
CA SER A 43 -21.98 -1.86 -18.59
C SER A 43 -20.51 -2.03 -18.23
N LEU A 44 -19.80 -3.00 -18.82
CA LEU A 44 -18.37 -3.24 -18.60
C LEU A 44 -17.50 -2.19 -19.30
N ALA A 45 -17.91 -1.70 -20.47
CA ALA A 45 -17.24 -0.60 -21.17
C ALA A 45 -17.44 0.74 -20.46
N ASP A 46 -18.65 1.03 -19.99
CA ASP A 46 -18.97 2.22 -19.19
C ASP A 46 -18.20 2.19 -17.84
N ALA A 47 -17.95 0.99 -17.30
CA ALA A 47 -17.11 0.79 -16.12
C ALA A 47 -15.59 0.87 -16.40
N GLY A 48 -15.16 1.04 -17.66
CA GLY A 48 -13.74 1.10 -18.04
C GLY A 48 -13.02 -0.25 -18.10
N LEU A 49 -13.70 -1.35 -17.79
CA LEU A 49 -13.13 -2.71 -17.78
C LEU A 49 -12.97 -3.30 -19.20
N LEU A 50 -13.65 -2.72 -20.19
CA LEU A 50 -13.51 -3.05 -21.62
C LEU A 50 -13.35 -1.76 -22.43
N GLN A 51 -12.47 -1.80 -23.44
CA GLN A 51 -12.35 -0.70 -24.40
C GLN A 51 -13.01 -1.08 -25.73
N ILE A 52 -13.78 -0.15 -26.29
CA ILE A 52 -14.50 -0.34 -27.55
C ILE A 52 -13.61 0.14 -28.71
N GLN A 53 -13.39 -0.72 -29.70
CA GLN A 53 -12.73 -0.38 -30.96
C GLN A 53 -13.72 -0.49 -32.13
N GLY A 54 -13.76 0.51 -33.00
CA GLY A 54 -14.63 0.55 -34.17
C GLY A 54 -16.05 1.08 -33.90
N LYS A 55 -16.91 1.06 -34.92
CA LYS A 55 -18.31 1.55 -34.85
C LYS A 55 -19.27 0.59 -35.58
N GLY A 56 -20.45 0.36 -35.02
CA GLY A 56 -21.48 -0.46 -35.67
C GLY A 56 -21.07 -1.93 -35.86
N ARG A 57 -21.08 -2.43 -37.10
CA ARG A 57 -20.73 -3.84 -37.40
C ARG A 57 -19.24 -4.16 -37.21
N SER A 58 -18.38 -3.14 -37.12
CA SER A 58 -16.95 -3.29 -36.82
C SER A 58 -16.61 -3.22 -35.32
N THR A 59 -17.60 -3.12 -34.43
CA THR A 59 -17.37 -3.04 -32.97
C THR A 59 -16.61 -4.28 -32.48
N ARG A 60 -15.48 -4.04 -31.81
CA ARG A 60 -14.68 -5.03 -31.10
C ARG A 60 -14.46 -4.56 -29.67
N TYR A 61 -14.32 -5.51 -28.76
CA TYR A 61 -13.99 -5.27 -27.38
C TYR A 61 -12.59 -5.80 -27.12
N VAL A 62 -11.74 -4.95 -26.57
CA VAL A 62 -10.44 -5.35 -26.01
C VAL A 62 -10.49 -5.20 -24.50
N GLU A 63 -9.56 -5.86 -23.82
CA GLU A 63 -9.33 -5.62 -22.40
C GLU A 63 -9.18 -4.10 -22.19
N GLY A 64 -10.06 -3.52 -21.38
CA GLY A 64 -9.89 -2.15 -20.93
C GLY A 64 -8.77 -2.14 -19.88
N VAL A 65 -8.00 -1.06 -19.83
CA VAL A 65 -7.16 -0.80 -18.67
C VAL A 65 -8.12 -0.48 -17.54
N ASP A 66 -8.24 -1.37 -16.56
CA ASP A 66 -8.93 -1.03 -15.32
C ASP A 66 -8.24 0.23 -14.77
N PRO A 67 -8.93 1.37 -14.65
CA PRO A 67 -8.34 2.60 -14.10
C PRO A 67 -7.83 2.40 -12.66
N ASN A 68 -8.27 1.35 -11.99
CA ASN A 68 -7.86 0.91 -10.66
C ASN A 68 -6.86 -0.28 -10.69
N GLU A 69 -6.53 -0.86 -11.85
CA GLU A 69 -5.34 -1.70 -11.92
C GLU A 69 -4.12 -0.78 -11.80
N PRO A 70 -3.26 -0.95 -10.78
CA PRO A 70 -1.95 -0.32 -10.81
C PRO A 70 -1.27 -0.73 -12.13
N PRO A 71 -0.47 0.15 -12.76
CA PRO A 71 0.09 -0.12 -14.07
C PRO A 71 0.68 -1.54 -14.13
N LYS A 72 0.09 -2.41 -14.97
CA LYS A 72 0.60 -3.77 -15.26
C LYS A 72 2.04 -3.76 -15.79
N ALA A 73 2.59 -2.59 -16.11
CA ALA A 73 4.01 -2.38 -16.23
C ALA A 73 4.66 -2.63 -14.87
N ARG A 74 4.96 -3.91 -14.59
CA ARG A 74 5.86 -4.31 -13.51
C ARG A 74 7.00 -3.33 -13.48
N ARG A 75 7.26 -2.76 -12.32
CA ARG A 75 8.38 -1.85 -12.15
C ARG A 75 9.64 -2.49 -12.73
N ARG A 76 10.41 -1.68 -13.47
CA ARG A 76 11.77 -2.05 -13.85
C ARG A 76 12.67 -1.86 -12.64
N TRP A 77 12.95 -2.95 -11.96
CA TRP A 77 13.93 -3.02 -10.88
C TRP A 77 15.35 -2.87 -11.45
N SER A 78 16.29 -2.36 -10.66
CA SER A 78 17.70 -2.37 -11.04
C SER A 78 18.21 -3.80 -11.28
N THR A 79 19.37 -3.94 -11.91
CA THR A 79 20.01 -5.26 -12.08
C THR A 79 20.26 -5.95 -10.73
N ALA A 80 20.65 -5.19 -9.71
CA ALA A 80 20.90 -5.70 -8.37
C ALA A 80 19.61 -6.17 -7.68
N ALA A 81 18.54 -5.37 -7.72
CA ALA A 81 17.25 -5.76 -7.17
C ALA A 81 16.61 -6.91 -7.96
N THR A 82 16.77 -6.93 -9.29
CA THR A 82 16.30 -8.03 -10.13
C THR A 82 17.00 -9.34 -9.75
N ALA A 83 18.32 -9.33 -9.56
CA ALA A 83 19.07 -10.52 -9.13
C ALA A 83 18.61 -11.01 -7.75
N LEU A 84 18.37 -10.08 -6.81
CA LEU A 84 17.79 -10.41 -5.51
C LEU A 84 16.41 -11.08 -5.68
N LEU A 85 15.47 -10.44 -6.38
CA LEU A 85 14.10 -10.94 -6.55
C LEU A 85 14.05 -12.28 -7.32
N GLN A 86 14.94 -12.49 -8.29
CA GLN A 86 15.11 -13.78 -8.97
C GLN A 86 15.59 -14.86 -7.99
N SER A 87 16.51 -14.54 -7.08
CA SER A 87 16.95 -15.49 -6.05
C SER A 87 15.84 -15.91 -5.07
N LEU A 88 14.80 -15.08 -4.93
CA LEU A 88 13.63 -15.33 -4.09
C LEU A 88 12.49 -16.04 -4.85
N SER A 89 12.62 -16.21 -6.17
CA SER A 89 11.57 -16.79 -7.03
C SER A 89 11.47 -18.32 -6.94
N THR A 90 12.20 -18.96 -6.02
CA THR A 90 12.09 -20.40 -5.72
C THR A 90 10.63 -20.77 -5.44
N PRO A 91 10.09 -21.92 -5.87
CA PRO A 91 8.70 -22.28 -5.58
C PRO A 91 8.37 -22.29 -4.07
N PRO A 92 7.19 -21.82 -3.63
CA PRO A 92 6.83 -21.76 -2.21
C PRO A 92 6.98 -23.10 -1.47
N ALA A 93 6.71 -24.22 -2.17
CA ALA A 93 6.78 -25.57 -1.60
C ALA A 93 8.20 -26.00 -1.15
N THR A 94 9.25 -25.35 -1.64
CA THR A 94 10.65 -25.71 -1.32
C THR A 94 11.40 -24.59 -0.57
N ARG A 95 10.71 -23.51 -0.19
CA ARG A 95 11.32 -22.42 0.57
C ARG A 95 11.51 -22.83 2.03
N PRO A 96 12.74 -22.77 2.58
CA PRO A 96 12.89 -22.88 4.03
C PRO A 96 12.25 -21.65 4.69
N GLN A 97 11.47 -21.88 5.73
CA GLN A 97 10.86 -20.79 6.49
C GLN A 97 11.96 -19.98 7.21
N VAL A 98 12.10 -18.71 6.85
CA VAL A 98 13.11 -17.83 7.46
C VAL A 98 12.56 -17.25 8.76
N GLN A 99 13.29 -17.36 9.86
CA GLN A 99 12.88 -16.79 11.14
C GLN A 99 13.24 -15.30 11.25
N TYR A 100 12.51 -14.57 12.08
CA TYR A 100 12.88 -13.21 12.46
C TYR A 100 14.27 -13.17 13.10
N ASP A 101 15.13 -12.32 12.58
CA ASP A 101 16.44 -12.07 13.15
C ASP A 101 16.45 -10.73 13.90
N LEU A 102 16.55 -10.84 15.22
CA LEU A 102 16.65 -9.72 16.16
C LEU A 102 17.81 -8.77 15.80
N SER A 103 18.91 -9.29 15.24
CA SER A 103 20.09 -8.50 14.90
C SER A 103 19.81 -7.42 13.87
N PHE A 104 18.81 -7.60 13.01
CA PHE A 104 18.42 -6.59 12.02
C PHE A 104 18.03 -5.27 12.70
N LEU A 105 17.31 -5.34 13.82
CA LEU A 105 16.96 -4.17 14.62
C LEU A 105 18.06 -3.82 15.63
N THR A 106 18.59 -4.81 16.37
CA THR A 106 19.49 -4.52 17.50
C THR A 106 20.84 -3.98 17.06
N ALA A 107 21.38 -4.41 15.92
CA ALA A 107 22.65 -3.92 15.38
C ALA A 107 22.55 -2.51 14.76
N TYR A 108 21.35 -2.07 14.37
CA TYR A 108 21.17 -0.72 13.82
C TYR A 108 21.34 0.35 14.91
N THR A 109 22.34 1.22 14.79
CA THR A 109 22.52 2.35 15.71
C THR A 109 22.10 3.66 15.01
N PRO A 110 21.09 4.38 15.53
CA PRO A 110 20.63 5.64 14.94
C PRO A 110 21.79 6.61 14.68
N ASN A 111 21.77 7.25 13.53
CA ASN A 111 22.76 8.24 13.08
C ASN A 111 24.20 7.71 12.84
N LEU A 112 24.46 6.41 13.08
CA LEU A 112 25.72 5.75 12.72
C LEU A 112 25.51 4.73 11.60
N CYS A 113 24.39 4.00 11.64
CA CYS A 113 23.96 3.12 10.58
C CYS A 113 22.99 3.83 9.63
N SER A 114 22.88 3.32 8.40
CA SER A 114 21.94 3.84 7.41
C SER A 114 21.39 2.66 6.59
N LEU A 115 20.07 2.56 6.48
CA LEU A 115 19.40 1.59 5.62
C LEU A 115 19.24 2.13 4.20
N LEU A 116 19.12 3.45 4.02
CA LEU A 116 19.27 4.12 2.73
C LEU A 116 20.73 4.46 2.46
N PRO A 117 21.16 4.51 1.19
CA PRO A 117 22.38 5.24 0.82
C PRO A 117 22.29 6.69 1.33
N PRO A 118 23.27 7.20 2.12
CA PRO A 118 23.16 8.52 2.74
C PRO A 118 22.93 9.67 1.75
N GLN A 119 23.56 9.61 0.57
CA GLN A 119 23.36 10.59 -0.49
C GLN A 119 21.93 10.55 -1.06
N LEU A 120 21.34 9.36 -1.18
CA LEU A 120 19.94 9.23 -1.61
C LEU A 120 19.00 9.83 -0.57
N ALA A 121 19.21 9.54 0.72
CA ALA A 121 18.39 10.10 1.79
C ALA A 121 18.44 11.64 1.80
N LEU A 122 19.62 12.24 1.57
CA LEU A 122 19.76 13.70 1.46
C LEU A 122 19.06 14.26 0.22
N HIS A 123 19.21 13.63 -0.95
CA HIS A 123 18.54 14.08 -2.17
C HIS A 123 17.01 14.02 -2.04
N LEU A 124 16.48 12.96 -1.43
CA LEU A 124 15.04 12.84 -1.17
C LEU A 124 14.58 13.88 -0.15
N PHE A 125 15.36 14.14 0.89
CA PHE A 125 15.04 15.18 1.87
C PHE A 125 14.86 16.53 1.17
N HIS A 126 15.83 16.96 0.36
CA HIS A 126 15.72 18.22 -0.38
C HIS A 126 14.58 18.24 -1.39
N ALA A 127 14.25 17.10 -2.00
CA ALA A 127 13.13 17.02 -2.94
C ALA A 127 11.77 17.21 -2.27
N GLY A 128 11.57 16.69 -1.05
CA GLY A 128 10.27 16.71 -0.37
C GLY A 128 10.13 17.73 0.75
N TYR A 129 11.19 18.43 1.14
CA TYR A 129 11.15 19.42 2.22
C TYR A 129 10.49 20.73 1.76
N CYS A 130 9.50 21.19 2.52
CA CYS A 130 8.71 22.39 2.18
C CYS A 130 9.10 23.65 2.97
N GLY A 131 10.22 23.63 3.71
CA GLY A 131 10.65 24.75 4.54
C GLY A 131 10.13 24.69 5.98
N GLN A 132 10.59 25.63 6.82
CA GLN A 132 9.96 25.87 8.11
C GLN A 132 8.74 26.75 7.87
N ALA A 133 7.57 26.28 8.27
CA ALA A 133 6.34 27.07 8.23
C ALA A 133 6.59 28.39 8.98
N SER A 134 6.80 29.46 8.22
CA SER A 134 6.90 30.82 8.75
C SER A 134 5.48 31.28 9.01
N SER A 135 4.89 30.77 10.11
CA SER A 135 3.55 30.96 10.65
C SER A 135 2.86 29.61 10.91
N VAL A 136 2.48 29.47 12.19
CA VAL A 136 1.67 28.50 12.94
C VAL A 136 0.80 27.45 12.22
N HIS A 137 0.42 27.56 10.95
CA HIS A 137 -0.48 26.58 10.30
C HIS A 137 -0.30 26.51 8.77
N ALA A 138 0.86 26.04 8.28
CA ALA A 138 0.92 25.51 6.92
C ALA A 138 0.38 24.08 6.96
N GLU A 139 -0.95 23.93 7.10
CA GLU A 139 -1.60 22.63 6.96
C GLU A 139 -1.23 22.06 5.58
N PRO A 140 -0.72 20.81 5.50
CA PRO A 140 -0.59 20.10 4.24
C PRO A 140 -1.89 20.21 3.46
N ALA A 141 -1.83 20.47 2.15
CA ALA A 141 -3.03 20.49 1.34
C ALA A 141 -3.83 19.19 1.58
N GLU A 142 -5.12 19.30 1.89
CA GLU A 142 -5.96 18.15 2.25
C GLU A 142 -6.01 17.09 1.13
N GLN A 143 -5.78 17.52 -0.11
CA GLN A 143 -5.90 16.69 -1.29
C GLN A 143 -4.82 15.59 -1.37
N PRO A 144 -3.50 15.89 -1.24
CA PRO A 144 -2.45 14.87 -1.09
C PRO A 144 -2.72 13.83 0.00
N LEU A 145 -3.33 14.23 1.12
CA LEU A 145 -3.62 13.33 2.23
C LEU A 145 -4.77 12.37 1.90
N LYS A 146 -5.81 12.84 1.23
CA LYS A 146 -6.90 11.98 0.73
C LYS A 146 -6.38 10.95 -0.28
N GLU A 147 -5.46 11.35 -1.15
CA GLU A 147 -4.82 10.42 -2.10
C GLU A 147 -3.91 9.40 -1.41
N LEU A 148 -3.20 9.79 -0.34
CA LEU A 148 -2.44 8.88 0.52
C LEU A 148 -3.36 7.84 1.17
N ALA A 149 -4.45 8.27 1.80
CA ALA A 149 -5.39 7.37 2.46
C ALA A 149 -5.93 6.33 1.46
N TRP A 150 -6.35 6.78 0.27
CA TRP A 150 -6.82 5.90 -0.80
C TRP A 150 -5.74 4.91 -1.29
N SER A 151 -4.54 5.40 -1.61
CA SER A 151 -3.48 4.56 -2.16
C SER A 151 -2.95 3.52 -1.16
N SER A 152 -2.87 3.86 0.13
CA SER A 152 -2.60 2.87 1.17
C SER A 152 -3.73 1.84 1.30
N ALA A 153 -4.99 2.27 1.24
CA ALA A 153 -6.11 1.35 1.32
C ALA A 153 -6.20 0.40 0.11
N CYS A 154 -5.79 0.83 -1.09
CA CYS A 154 -5.69 -0.03 -2.27
C CYS A 154 -4.69 -1.17 -2.06
N LEU A 155 -3.57 -0.94 -1.36
CA LEU A 155 -2.62 -1.99 -1.00
C LEU A 155 -3.20 -2.99 0.02
N ASP A 156 -4.24 -2.61 0.75
CA ASP A 156 -5.02 -3.49 1.64
C ASP A 156 -6.21 -4.16 0.93
N GLY A 157 -6.36 -3.93 -0.37
CA GLY A 157 -7.26 -4.67 -1.24
C GLY A 157 -8.63 -4.04 -1.47
N ILE A 158 -8.82 -2.74 -1.20
CA ILE A 158 -10.03 -2.06 -1.67
C ILE A 158 -10.02 -1.92 -3.20
N SER A 159 -11.21 -1.93 -3.79
CA SER A 159 -11.44 -1.80 -5.23
C SER A 159 -12.05 -0.45 -5.64
N MET A 160 -12.27 0.44 -4.66
CA MET A 160 -12.90 1.75 -4.85
C MET A 160 -12.07 2.67 -5.75
N ARG A 161 -12.72 3.34 -6.71
CA ARG A 161 -12.08 4.34 -7.58
C ARG A 161 -11.69 5.59 -6.80
N LEU A 162 -10.63 6.26 -7.24
CA LEU A 162 -10.17 7.49 -6.58
C LEU A 162 -11.26 8.58 -6.53
N ASP A 163 -12.05 8.75 -7.60
CA ASP A 163 -13.13 9.75 -7.63
C ASP A 163 -14.23 9.43 -6.59
N ASP A 164 -14.63 8.16 -6.51
CA ASP A 164 -15.60 7.68 -5.51
C ASP A 164 -15.05 7.82 -4.09
N ALA A 165 -13.77 7.50 -3.90
CA ALA A 165 -13.05 7.65 -2.65
C ALA A 165 -13.01 9.12 -2.22
N LYS A 166 -12.73 10.05 -3.13
CA LYS A 166 -12.75 11.50 -2.84
C LYS A 166 -14.14 11.98 -2.44
N LEU A 167 -15.20 11.49 -3.07
CA LEU A 167 -16.57 11.82 -2.67
C LEU A 167 -16.85 11.34 -1.23
N LEU A 168 -16.49 10.09 -0.92
CA LEU A 168 -16.68 9.50 0.41
C LEU A 168 -15.87 10.24 1.49
N LEU A 169 -14.59 10.50 1.24
CA LEU A 169 -13.70 11.23 2.16
C LEU A 169 -14.11 12.69 2.38
N ASN A 170 -14.94 13.25 1.49
CA ASN A 170 -15.55 14.57 1.62
C ASN A 170 -16.96 14.53 2.27
N GLY A 171 -17.35 13.39 2.85
CA GLY A 171 -18.59 13.25 3.60
C GLY A 171 -19.85 13.10 2.73
N GLN A 172 -19.71 12.76 1.44
CA GLN A 172 -20.88 12.48 0.62
C GLN A 172 -21.56 11.16 1.04
N PRO A 173 -22.90 11.10 1.09
CA PRO A 173 -23.63 9.90 1.51
C PRO A 173 -23.32 8.71 0.60
N HIS A 174 -23.03 7.54 1.20
CA HIS A 174 -22.88 6.31 0.44
C HIS A 174 -24.26 5.67 0.22
N ALA A 175 -24.68 5.55 -1.06
CA ALA A 175 -26.05 5.19 -1.44
C ALA A 175 -26.55 3.84 -0.89
N ASP A 176 -25.66 2.87 -0.65
CA ASP A 176 -26.00 1.48 -0.31
C ASP A 176 -25.53 1.06 1.10
N GLY A 177 -25.30 2.02 2.01
CA GLY A 177 -24.71 1.77 3.33
C GLY A 177 -23.19 1.58 3.29
N LEU A 178 -22.54 1.52 4.45
CA LEU A 178 -21.07 1.42 4.56
C LEU A 178 -20.55 0.05 4.11
N SER A 179 -20.09 -0.04 2.85
CA SER A 179 -19.36 -1.21 2.36
C SER A 179 -18.04 -1.42 3.12
N ARG A 180 -17.49 -2.65 3.09
CA ARG A 180 -16.18 -2.93 3.68
C ARG A 180 -15.09 -2.02 3.11
N ASP A 181 -15.09 -1.77 1.81
CA ASP A 181 -14.12 -0.88 1.15
C ASP A 181 -14.25 0.56 1.66
N ALA A 182 -15.49 1.05 1.85
CA ALA A 182 -15.74 2.35 2.44
C ALA A 182 -15.22 2.44 3.89
N LEU A 183 -15.46 1.40 4.70
CA LEU A 183 -14.96 1.35 6.08
C LEU A 183 -13.44 1.33 6.15
N VAL A 184 -12.76 0.52 5.32
CA VAL A 184 -11.29 0.50 5.24
C VAL A 184 -10.74 1.88 4.87
N LEU A 185 -11.37 2.56 3.91
CA LEU A 185 -10.94 3.89 3.47
C LEU A 185 -11.13 4.96 4.56
N LEU A 186 -12.27 4.97 5.25
CA LEU A 186 -12.53 5.91 6.35
C LEU A 186 -11.60 5.66 7.53
N ASN A 187 -11.31 4.40 7.87
CA ASN A 187 -10.32 4.07 8.90
C ASN A 187 -8.91 4.56 8.53
N HIS A 188 -8.54 4.52 7.24
CA HIS A 188 -7.27 5.09 6.78
C HIS A 188 -7.23 6.62 6.90
N GLN A 189 -8.36 7.30 6.67
CA GLN A 189 -8.49 8.75 6.89
C GLN A 189 -8.30 9.09 8.37
N ASP A 190 -9.06 8.44 9.26
CA ASP A 190 -8.97 8.66 10.71
C ASP A 190 -7.56 8.39 11.24
N ALA A 191 -6.93 7.30 10.79
CA ALA A 191 -5.57 6.96 11.18
C ALA A 191 -4.54 7.98 10.66
N LEU A 192 -4.75 8.55 9.47
CA LEU A 192 -3.89 9.60 8.92
C LEU A 192 -4.05 10.92 9.68
N ASP A 193 -5.27 11.28 10.06
CA ASP A 193 -5.52 12.46 10.88
C ASP A 193 -4.90 12.32 12.27
N TYR A 194 -4.97 11.12 12.87
CA TYR A 194 -4.22 10.81 14.08
C TYR A 194 -2.70 10.95 13.89
N VAL A 195 -2.15 10.38 12.80
CA VAL A 195 -0.73 10.49 12.44
C VAL A 195 -0.28 11.94 12.28
N ARG A 196 -1.13 12.82 11.73
CA ARG A 196 -0.83 14.26 11.62
C ARG A 196 -0.77 14.93 12.98
N ALA A 197 -1.72 14.63 13.87
CA ALA A 197 -1.75 15.20 15.21
C ALA A 197 -0.48 14.86 16.01
N ILE A 198 -0.08 13.58 16.02
CA ILE A 198 1.11 13.11 16.77
C ILE A 198 2.44 13.54 16.15
N ALA A 199 2.46 13.86 14.85
CA ALA A 199 3.67 14.30 14.16
C ALA A 199 4.21 15.62 14.70
N ALA A 200 3.36 16.49 15.27
CA ALA A 200 3.81 17.70 15.96
C ALA A 200 4.80 17.37 17.09
N GLU A 201 4.59 16.27 17.79
CA GLU A 201 5.40 15.82 18.93
C GLU A 201 6.50 14.82 18.54
N GLN A 202 6.62 14.47 17.25
CA GLN A 202 7.47 13.39 16.76
C GLN A 202 7.18 12.04 17.44
N ASP A 203 5.96 11.84 17.93
CA ASP A 203 5.67 10.66 18.75
C ASP A 203 5.48 9.41 17.89
N LEU A 204 6.42 8.48 18.06
CA LEU A 204 6.42 7.13 17.50
C LEU A 204 6.53 6.07 18.60
N SER A 205 6.00 6.35 19.80
CA SER A 205 5.99 5.37 20.88
C SER A 205 5.24 4.09 20.49
N ALA A 206 5.47 3.00 21.21
CA ALA A 206 4.74 1.75 20.96
C ALA A 206 3.22 1.93 21.12
N ALA A 207 2.79 2.73 22.11
CA ALA A 207 1.38 3.05 22.31
C ALA A 207 0.78 3.74 21.08
N THR A 208 1.50 4.71 20.53
CA THR A 208 1.06 5.47 19.37
C THR A 208 0.98 4.62 18.12
N ILE A 209 1.94 3.70 17.91
CA ILE A 209 1.89 2.73 16.81
C ILE A 209 0.73 1.74 16.99
N ILE A 210 0.42 1.35 18.23
CA ILE A 210 -0.74 0.52 18.57
C ILE A 210 -2.05 1.26 18.25
N ASP A 211 -2.16 2.54 18.58
CA ASP A 211 -3.34 3.36 18.29
C ASP A 211 -3.58 3.52 16.79
N VAL A 212 -2.51 3.70 16.00
CA VAL A 212 -2.61 3.70 14.53
C VAL A 212 -3.21 2.39 14.03
N GLN A 213 -2.76 1.24 14.55
CA GLN A 213 -3.34 -0.05 14.18
C GLN A 213 -4.79 -0.18 14.64
N ALA A 214 -5.12 0.33 15.82
CA ALA A 214 -6.47 0.28 16.37
C ALA A 214 -7.46 1.05 15.47
N LEU A 215 -7.09 2.26 15.03
CA LEU A 215 -7.89 3.06 14.10
C LEU A 215 -8.04 2.36 12.75
N LEU A 216 -6.96 1.81 12.21
CA LEU A 216 -6.98 1.11 10.93
C LEU A 216 -7.92 -0.10 10.94
N MET A 217 -7.93 -0.87 12.04
CA MET A 217 -8.68 -2.14 12.14
C MET A 217 -10.06 -2.00 12.81
N ARG A 218 -10.46 -0.78 13.18
CA ARG A 218 -11.75 -0.49 13.82
C ARG A 218 -12.92 -1.06 13.01
N ASP A 219 -13.79 -1.82 13.65
CA ASP A 219 -14.97 -2.46 13.05
C ASP A 219 -14.69 -3.42 11.87
N LEU A 220 -13.43 -3.77 11.60
CA LEU A 220 -13.03 -4.72 10.54
C LEU A 220 -12.71 -6.12 11.07
N VAL A 221 -12.34 -6.22 12.36
CA VAL A 221 -11.90 -7.46 13.01
C VAL A 221 -12.52 -7.56 14.41
N ASP A 222 -12.36 -8.71 15.07
CA ASP A 222 -12.76 -8.88 16.48
C ASP A 222 -12.10 -7.82 17.36
N ALA A 223 -12.90 -7.16 18.21
CA ALA A 223 -12.47 -6.09 19.10
C ALA A 223 -11.24 -6.45 19.95
N LYS A 224 -11.06 -7.74 20.31
CA LYS A 224 -9.89 -8.21 21.08
C LYS A 224 -8.56 -8.14 20.31
N LEU A 225 -8.61 -8.02 18.98
CA LEU A 225 -7.45 -7.98 18.10
C LEU A 225 -7.07 -6.56 17.69
N ILE A 226 -7.94 -5.59 17.99
CA ILE A 226 -7.73 -4.15 17.75
C ILE A 226 -6.79 -3.61 18.82
N GLY A 227 -5.71 -2.93 18.41
CA GLY A 227 -4.69 -2.39 19.30
C GLY A 227 -3.91 -3.45 20.09
N SER A 228 -3.87 -4.69 19.62
CA SER A 228 -3.35 -5.83 20.41
C SER A 228 -2.14 -6.48 19.75
N ILE A 229 -1.05 -6.58 20.52
CA ILE A 229 0.14 -7.37 20.13
C ILE A 229 -0.28 -8.84 20.00
N ARG A 230 0.07 -9.46 18.88
CA ARG A 230 -0.35 -10.83 18.61
C ARG A 230 0.33 -11.83 19.54
N ALA A 231 -0.44 -12.82 19.95
CA ALA A 231 0.04 -14.00 20.66
C ALA A 231 0.11 -15.26 19.78
N ARG A 232 -0.25 -15.14 18.50
CA ARG A 232 -0.23 -16.23 17.53
C ARG A 232 0.81 -15.95 16.43
N PRO A 233 1.42 -17.00 15.85
CA PRO A 233 2.21 -16.86 14.64
C PRO A 233 1.37 -16.31 13.48
N ILE A 234 2.03 -15.63 12.55
CA ILE A 234 1.44 -15.30 11.25
C ILE A 234 1.62 -16.51 10.34
N TYR A 235 0.52 -17.00 9.77
CA TYR A 235 0.50 -18.16 8.90
C TYR A 235 0.44 -17.73 7.43
N GLY A 236 0.91 -18.59 6.52
CA GLY A 236 0.77 -18.38 5.07
C GLY A 236 1.81 -17.46 4.42
N CYS A 237 2.92 -17.18 5.09
CA CYS A 237 4.07 -16.50 4.51
C CYS A 237 5.36 -17.34 4.68
N ASP A 238 6.32 -17.17 3.77
CA ASP A 238 7.62 -17.89 3.78
C ASP A 238 8.58 -17.40 4.90
N TYR A 239 8.04 -16.65 5.85
CA TYR A 239 8.74 -15.91 6.88
C TYR A 239 8.02 -16.10 8.22
N ALA A 240 8.73 -16.51 9.25
CA ALA A 240 8.21 -16.66 10.61
C ALA A 240 8.61 -15.44 11.44
N PRO A 241 7.73 -14.44 11.61
CA PRO A 241 8.02 -13.34 12.52
C PRO A 241 8.08 -13.83 13.97
N SER A 242 8.74 -13.07 14.85
CA SER A 242 8.78 -13.38 16.30
C SER A 242 7.35 -13.57 16.84
N HIS A 243 7.09 -14.56 17.69
CA HIS A 243 5.73 -14.87 18.15
C HIS A 243 5.54 -14.71 19.66
N ASP A 244 6.60 -14.41 20.41
CA ASP A 244 6.51 -14.10 21.83
C ASP A 244 6.00 -12.65 22.00
N PRO A 245 4.83 -12.43 22.63
CA PRO A 245 4.25 -11.09 22.82
C PRO A 245 5.18 -10.14 23.57
N ALA A 246 5.93 -10.61 24.58
CA ALA A 246 6.82 -9.77 25.36
C ALA A 246 8.01 -9.30 24.51
N ILE A 247 8.55 -10.20 23.68
CA ILE A 247 9.60 -9.85 22.71
C ILE A 247 9.05 -8.87 21.67
N LEU A 248 7.86 -9.13 21.11
CA LEU A 248 7.23 -8.23 20.14
C LEU A 248 7.02 -6.82 20.70
N GLN A 249 6.50 -6.71 21.93
CA GLN A 249 6.31 -5.44 22.61
C GLN A 249 7.65 -4.71 22.79
N SER A 250 8.67 -5.40 23.30
CA SER A 250 9.99 -4.80 23.52
C SER A 250 10.65 -4.33 22.22
N LEU A 251 10.50 -5.10 21.13
CA LEU A 251 11.01 -4.73 19.82
C LEU A 251 10.24 -3.55 19.23
N LEU A 252 8.91 -3.51 19.38
CA LEU A 252 8.09 -2.39 18.93
C LEU A 252 8.49 -1.08 19.62
N GLU A 253 8.68 -1.12 20.95
CA GLU A 253 9.22 0.00 21.72
C GLU A 253 10.62 0.41 21.24
N SER A 254 11.47 -0.57 20.90
CA SER A 254 12.79 -0.28 20.37
C SER A 254 12.76 0.32 18.98
N ILE A 255 11.82 -0.08 18.11
CA ILE A 255 11.62 0.55 16.79
C ILE A 255 11.23 2.00 16.98
N GLY A 256 10.20 2.26 17.80
CA GLY A 256 9.71 3.60 18.09
C GLY A 256 10.81 4.53 18.60
N ARG A 257 11.53 4.09 19.65
CA ARG A 257 12.65 4.85 20.23
C ARG A 257 13.75 5.15 19.22
N LYS A 258 14.18 4.15 18.44
CA LYS A 258 15.24 4.33 17.43
C LYS A 258 14.78 5.27 16.31
N ALA A 259 13.54 5.15 15.85
CA ALA A 259 12.98 6.02 14.82
C ALA A 259 12.98 7.50 15.24
N GLN A 260 12.62 7.79 16.49
CA GLN A 260 12.64 9.15 17.06
C GLN A 260 14.06 9.75 17.16
N GLN A 261 15.08 8.90 17.31
CA GLN A 261 16.48 9.33 17.41
C GLN A 261 17.14 9.61 16.06
N ILE A 262 16.58 9.13 14.94
CA ILE A 262 17.16 9.33 13.61
C ILE A 262 16.94 10.77 13.15
N HIS A 263 18.02 11.49 12.85
CA HIS A 263 17.95 12.91 12.49
C HIS A 263 17.38 13.16 11.09
N ASN A 264 17.72 12.32 10.11
CA ASN A 264 17.22 12.47 8.75
C ASN A 264 15.79 11.88 8.67
N PRO A 265 14.75 12.68 8.37
CA PRO A 265 13.37 12.20 8.39
C PRO A 265 13.08 11.16 7.29
N ILE A 266 13.84 11.16 6.19
CA ILE A 266 13.72 10.17 5.13
C ILE A 266 14.22 8.80 5.60
N GLU A 267 15.39 8.78 6.25
CA GLU A 267 15.94 7.56 6.86
C GLU A 267 15.02 7.09 8.00
N ALA A 268 14.50 8.00 8.83
CA ALA A 268 13.57 7.65 9.91
C ALA A 268 12.27 7.03 9.38
N ALA A 269 11.71 7.58 8.30
CA ALA A 269 10.52 7.05 7.63
C ALA A 269 10.79 5.66 7.04
N PHE A 270 11.90 5.50 6.32
CA PHE A 270 12.29 4.21 5.72
C PHE A 270 12.56 3.16 6.80
N PHE A 271 13.30 3.52 7.85
CA PHE A 271 13.55 2.67 9.01
C PHE A 271 12.26 2.20 9.66
N THR A 272 11.30 3.11 9.88
CA THR A 272 10.00 2.80 10.48
C THR A 272 9.20 1.84 9.62
N TRP A 273 9.06 2.14 8.32
CA TRP A 273 8.33 1.28 7.39
C TRP A 273 8.92 -0.14 7.32
N VAL A 274 10.23 -0.25 7.15
CA VAL A 274 10.94 -1.53 7.00
C VAL A 274 10.87 -2.37 8.27
N ASN A 275 11.19 -1.78 9.44
CA ASN A 275 11.26 -2.55 10.68
C ASN A 275 9.87 -2.95 11.19
N LEU A 276 8.84 -2.10 11.05
CA LEU A 276 7.47 -2.50 11.38
C LEU A 276 6.95 -3.59 10.45
N SER A 277 7.23 -3.48 9.16
CA SER A 277 6.86 -4.52 8.18
C SER A 277 7.57 -5.85 8.46
N TYR A 278 8.83 -5.81 8.92
CA TYR A 278 9.57 -7.03 9.29
C TYR A 278 9.08 -7.61 10.62
N LEU A 279 8.83 -6.79 11.64
CA LEU A 279 8.38 -7.25 12.96
C LEU A 279 6.98 -7.89 12.92
N GLN A 280 6.06 -7.26 12.18
CA GLN A 280 4.64 -7.63 12.12
C GLN A 280 4.02 -7.88 13.50
N PRO A 281 3.94 -6.88 14.39
CA PRO A 281 3.55 -7.08 15.79
C PRO A 281 2.05 -7.38 15.99
N PHE A 282 1.21 -7.18 14.97
CA PHE A 282 -0.25 -7.29 15.08
C PHE A 282 -0.82 -8.50 14.33
N ASN A 283 -2.05 -8.90 14.66
CA ASN A 283 -2.75 -9.96 13.93
C ASN A 283 -3.17 -9.50 12.52
N PHE A 284 -3.59 -8.24 12.39
CA PHE A 284 -4.05 -7.61 11.15
C PHE A 284 -3.53 -6.17 11.06
N GLY A 285 -3.48 -5.64 9.83
CA GLY A 285 -3.14 -4.23 9.61
C GLY A 285 -1.65 -3.89 9.69
N ASN A 286 -0.73 -4.87 9.76
CA ASN A 286 0.71 -4.61 9.85
C ASN A 286 1.23 -3.72 8.70
N GLY A 287 0.81 -4.02 7.47
CA GLY A 287 1.23 -3.27 6.28
C GLY A 287 0.78 -1.81 6.34
N ALA A 288 -0.52 -1.56 6.55
CA ALA A 288 -1.04 -0.20 6.68
C ALA A 288 -0.46 0.55 7.87
N THR A 289 -0.30 -0.10 9.02
CA THR A 289 0.31 0.52 10.20
C THR A 289 1.74 0.96 9.89
N ALA A 290 2.54 0.11 9.23
CA ALA A 290 3.90 0.45 8.83
C ALA A 290 3.94 1.63 7.83
N ARG A 291 3.03 1.67 6.84
CA ARG A 291 2.95 2.75 5.86
C ARG A 291 2.54 4.08 6.48
N LEU A 292 1.54 4.08 7.36
CA LEU A 292 1.03 5.30 8.00
C LEU A 292 1.99 5.80 9.08
N ALA A 293 2.50 4.94 9.97
CA ALA A 293 3.45 5.34 11.01
C ALA A 293 4.76 5.91 10.42
N ALA A 294 5.20 5.43 9.26
CA ALA A 294 6.36 5.99 8.57
C ALA A 294 6.21 7.46 8.15
N ASN A 295 4.99 8.01 8.17
CA ASN A 295 4.75 9.42 7.87
C ASN A 295 5.00 10.36 9.06
N VAL A 296 5.00 9.88 10.30
CA VAL A 296 5.28 10.72 11.49
C VAL A 296 6.58 11.54 11.35
N PRO A 297 7.75 10.94 11.05
CA PRO A 297 8.99 11.71 10.94
C PRO A 297 8.99 12.68 9.75
N LEU A 298 8.29 12.35 8.66
CA LEU A 298 8.19 13.23 7.48
C LEU A 298 7.37 14.47 7.82
N LEU A 299 6.16 14.26 8.35
CA LEU A 299 5.26 15.34 8.74
C LEU A 299 5.86 16.22 9.83
N HIS A 300 6.55 15.61 10.81
CA HIS A 300 7.25 16.35 11.87
C HIS A 300 8.31 17.33 11.32
N LYS A 301 8.95 17.00 10.19
CA LYS A 301 9.96 17.84 9.54
C LYS A 301 9.43 18.62 8.33
N ASN A 302 8.11 18.75 8.17
CA ASN A 302 7.48 19.41 7.03
C ASN A 302 7.96 18.86 5.68
N CYS A 303 8.13 17.55 5.61
CA CYS A 303 8.42 16.82 4.39
C CYS A 303 7.12 16.26 3.79
N ALA A 304 7.10 16.13 2.46
CA ALA A 304 6.02 15.48 1.73
C ALA A 304 5.72 14.07 2.30
N PRO A 305 4.44 13.72 2.51
CA PRO A 305 4.08 12.44 3.08
C PRO A 305 4.22 11.30 2.04
N LEU A 306 4.64 10.13 2.52
CA LEU A 306 4.80 8.91 1.74
C LEU A 306 3.44 8.29 1.38
N SER A 307 3.05 8.36 0.09
CA SER A 307 1.69 7.96 -0.34
C SER A 307 1.55 6.52 -0.84
N PHE A 308 2.59 5.92 -1.43
CA PHE A 308 2.50 4.68 -2.22
C PHE A 308 1.60 4.79 -3.46
N GLN A 309 1.36 6.01 -3.95
CA GLN A 309 0.57 6.24 -5.15
C GLN A 309 1.17 5.56 -6.40
N GLY A 310 0.33 4.82 -7.11
CA GLY A 310 0.71 4.09 -8.32
C GLY A 310 1.63 2.89 -8.07
N VAL A 311 1.70 2.39 -6.83
CA VAL A 311 2.36 1.12 -6.49
C VAL A 311 1.37 -0.02 -6.58
N GLY A 312 1.69 -1.05 -7.35
CA GLY A 312 0.91 -2.28 -7.36
C GLY A 312 1.24 -3.19 -6.19
N ARG A 313 0.23 -3.94 -5.73
CA ARG A 313 0.38 -4.92 -4.64
C ARG A 313 1.52 -5.91 -4.88
N ALA A 314 1.66 -6.41 -6.11
CA ALA A 314 2.75 -7.32 -6.48
C ALA A 314 4.14 -6.68 -6.30
N ASP A 315 4.33 -5.43 -6.71
CA ASP A 315 5.62 -4.73 -6.55
C ASP A 315 5.89 -4.43 -5.07
N TYR A 316 4.85 -4.10 -4.29
CA TYR A 316 4.95 -3.90 -2.85
C TYR A 316 5.36 -5.20 -2.12
N GLU A 317 4.68 -6.30 -2.41
CA GLU A 317 4.99 -7.62 -1.84
C GLU A 317 6.39 -8.09 -2.24
N LEU A 318 6.80 -7.88 -3.50
CA LEU A 318 8.16 -8.18 -3.97
C LEU A 318 9.21 -7.38 -3.19
N ALA A 319 9.01 -6.08 -2.99
CA ALA A 319 9.94 -5.25 -2.22
C ALA A 319 10.13 -5.75 -0.78
N LEU A 320 9.03 -6.14 -0.12
CA LEU A 320 9.08 -6.67 1.24
C LEU A 320 9.67 -8.08 1.31
N SER A 321 9.53 -8.89 0.26
CA SER A 321 10.09 -10.26 0.24
C SER A 321 11.60 -10.31 0.44
N GLY A 322 12.34 -9.31 -0.07
CA GLY A 322 13.79 -9.18 0.14
C GLY A 322 14.16 -8.98 1.61
N ILE A 323 13.35 -8.20 2.33
CA ILE A 323 13.52 -7.97 3.77
C ILE A 323 13.20 -9.27 4.53
N TYR A 324 12.06 -9.88 4.23
CA TYR A 324 11.57 -11.05 4.97
C TYR A 324 12.49 -12.25 4.86
N GLN A 325 13.04 -12.51 3.67
CA GLN A 325 13.82 -13.72 3.43
C GLN A 325 15.33 -13.51 3.57
N LYS A 326 15.84 -12.30 3.29
CA LYS A 326 17.28 -12.03 3.22
C LYS A 326 17.73 -10.84 4.05
N ARG A 327 16.79 -10.09 4.68
CA ARG A 327 17.06 -8.79 5.34
C ARG A 327 17.71 -7.79 4.40
N ASP A 328 17.44 -7.95 3.10
CA ASP A 328 18.01 -7.14 2.05
C ASP A 328 17.00 -6.06 1.65
N VAL A 329 17.35 -4.82 1.97
CA VAL A 329 16.46 -3.68 1.77
C VAL A 329 16.53 -3.11 0.35
N ARG A 330 17.38 -3.61 -0.56
CA ARG A 330 17.62 -2.99 -1.88
C ARG A 330 16.35 -2.76 -2.70
N ALA A 331 15.46 -3.76 -2.78
CA ALA A 331 14.18 -3.62 -3.48
C ALA A 331 13.25 -2.62 -2.76
N ALA A 332 13.26 -2.62 -1.42
CA ALA A 332 12.52 -1.64 -0.63
C ALA A 332 13.05 -0.20 -0.84
N VAL A 333 14.37 -0.01 -0.93
CA VAL A 333 14.99 1.30 -1.24
C VAL A 333 14.50 1.83 -2.58
N GLU A 334 14.53 1.01 -3.63
CA GLU A 334 14.04 1.41 -4.96
C GLU A 334 12.55 1.75 -4.94
N LEU A 335 11.73 0.92 -4.27
CA LEU A 335 10.30 1.18 -4.12
C LEU A 335 10.05 2.52 -3.43
N PHE A 336 10.68 2.72 -2.28
CA PHE A 336 10.57 3.91 -1.46
C PHE A 336 11.01 5.16 -2.23
N GLU A 337 12.16 5.13 -2.91
CA GLU A 337 12.65 6.26 -3.70
C GLU A 337 11.61 6.72 -4.73
N PHE A 338 11.08 5.79 -5.53
CA PHE A 338 10.07 6.14 -6.54
C PHE A 338 8.82 6.75 -5.92
N VAL A 339 8.31 6.14 -4.84
CA VAL A 339 7.10 6.61 -4.19
C VAL A 339 7.34 8.01 -3.65
N TYR A 340 8.43 8.19 -2.92
CA TYR A 340 8.73 9.45 -2.28
C TYR A 340 8.99 10.57 -3.30
N ARG A 341 9.66 10.29 -4.43
CA ARG A 341 9.82 11.27 -5.51
C ARG A 341 8.48 11.71 -6.10
N LYS A 342 7.53 10.79 -6.29
CA LYS A 342 6.18 11.14 -6.73
C LYS A 342 5.45 11.99 -5.68
N SER A 343 5.49 11.56 -4.42
CA SER A 343 4.89 12.32 -3.32
C SER A 343 5.44 13.74 -3.23
N ALA A 344 6.76 13.90 -3.32
CA ALA A 344 7.43 15.20 -3.31
C ALA A 344 6.98 16.10 -4.47
N GLN A 345 6.82 15.54 -5.68
CA GLN A 345 6.33 16.30 -6.85
C GLN A 345 4.88 16.75 -6.69
N SER A 346 4.01 15.88 -6.19
CA SER A 346 2.59 16.19 -5.98
C SER A 346 2.34 17.13 -4.81
N PHE A 347 3.23 17.14 -3.82
CA PHE A 347 3.07 17.95 -2.61
C PHE A 347 3.57 19.40 -2.77
N GLN A 348 4.39 19.67 -3.79
CA GLN A 348 4.85 21.02 -4.14
C GLN A 348 3.91 21.77 -5.10
N GLN A 349 2.89 21.10 -5.65
CA GLN A 349 1.91 21.67 -6.59
C GLN A 349 0.68 22.20 -5.86
#